data_AF-A0A3C1P188-F1
#
_entry.id   AF-A0A3C1P188-F1
#
_cell.length_a   1.000
_cell.length_b   1.000
_cell.length_c   1.000
_cell.angle_alpha   90.00
_cell.angle_beta   90.00
_cell.angle_gamma   90.00
#
_symmetry.space_group_name_H-M   'P 1'
#
loop_
_entity.id
_entity.type
_entity.pdbx_description
1 polymer ?
#
loop_
_entity_poly.entity_id
_entity_poly.type
_entity_poly.pdbx_seq_one_letter_code
_entity_poly.pdbx_strand_id
1 'polypeptide(L)'
;EIKSRIRRMAGPDVDVVITEVGGTVGDIESLPFLEAVRQIRHEVGRDNVFFLHVSLLPYIGPSGELKTKPTQHSVASLRSIGIQPDAIVLRADREVPSSIKRKISLMCDVDVDAVVAAVDAPSIYDIPKVLHREGLDAYVIRRLDLPFRDVNWSQWDELLRRVHQPKHEVTIGLVGKYIDLPDAYLSVTEAIRAGGFHNDCRVNIRWVSSDDCATQEGAARNLSDLDGICVPGGFGVRGIEGKLGAL
;
A
#
# COMPACT_ATOMS: atom_id res chain seq x y z
N GLU A 1 16.42 8.06 20.32
CA GLU A 1 16.05 6.66 20.04
C GLU A 1 15.63 6.41 18.59
N ILE A 2 14.61 7.12 18.07
CA ILE A 2 14.05 6.92 16.70
C ILE A 2 15.13 6.94 15.61
N LYS A 3 16.00 7.97 15.58
CA LYS A 3 17.10 8.05 14.60
C LYS A 3 18.02 6.82 14.59
N SER A 4 18.30 6.27 15.78
CA SER A 4 19.15 5.08 15.91
C SER A 4 18.46 3.86 15.29
N ARG A 5 17.15 3.71 15.50
CA ARG A 5 16.37 2.63 14.86
C ARG A 5 16.40 2.72 13.33
N ILE A 6 16.22 3.92 12.78
CA ILE A 6 16.29 4.15 11.32
C ILE A 6 17.70 3.83 10.80
N ARG A 7 18.75 4.33 11.46
CA ARG A 7 20.14 4.10 11.03
C ARG A 7 20.57 2.64 11.09
N ARG A 8 20.03 1.87 12.03
CA ARG A 8 20.34 0.44 12.15
C ARG A 8 19.83 -0.39 10.97
N MET A 9 18.94 0.15 10.14
CA MET A 9 18.50 -0.50 8.91
C MET A 9 19.53 -0.38 7.78
N ALA A 10 20.46 0.58 7.87
CA ALA A 10 21.56 0.68 6.93
C ALA A 10 22.62 -0.40 7.22
N GLY A 11 23.24 -0.91 6.16
CA GLY A 11 24.29 -1.92 6.23
C GLY A 11 25.12 -1.94 4.95
N PRO A 12 26.23 -2.71 4.90
CA PRO A 12 27.12 -2.74 3.75
C PRO A 12 26.44 -3.21 2.45
N ASP A 13 25.39 -4.03 2.57
CA ASP A 13 24.65 -4.61 1.44
C ASP A 13 23.30 -3.89 1.18
N VAL A 14 23.11 -2.68 1.71
CA VAL A 14 21.86 -1.92 1.60
C VAL A 14 22.11 -0.59 0.92
N ASP A 15 21.64 -0.44 -0.32
CA ASP A 15 21.75 0.81 -1.08
C ASP A 15 20.74 1.87 -0.61
N VAL A 16 19.50 1.47 -0.31
CA VAL A 16 18.40 2.37 0.04
C VAL A 16 17.58 1.80 1.20
N VAL A 17 17.30 2.63 2.19
CA VAL A 17 16.35 2.33 3.28
C VAL A 17 15.08 3.15 3.07
N ILE A 18 13.96 2.48 2.78
CA ILE A 18 12.64 3.13 2.73
C ILE A 18 12.04 3.09 4.14
N THR A 19 11.86 4.27 4.75
CA THR A 19 11.21 4.41 6.06
C THR A 19 9.84 5.04 5.90
N GLU A 20 8.78 4.26 6.12
CA GLU A 20 7.42 4.79 6.23
C GLU A 20 7.24 5.46 7.59
N VAL A 21 6.76 6.70 7.59
CA VAL A 21 6.40 7.44 8.81
C VAL A 21 4.88 7.35 8.97
N GLY A 22 4.43 6.57 9.96
CA GLY A 22 3.02 6.41 10.27
C GLY A 22 2.35 7.70 10.81
N GLY A 23 1.01 7.70 10.74
CA GLY A 23 0.17 8.84 11.09
C GLY A 23 0.05 9.87 9.97
N THR A 24 -0.57 11.02 10.25
CA THR A 24 -0.78 12.09 9.28
C THR A 24 0.06 13.31 9.63
N VAL A 25 0.68 13.94 8.63
CA VAL A 25 1.39 15.21 8.84
C VAL A 25 0.42 16.26 9.38
N GLY A 26 0.77 16.82 10.54
CA GLY A 26 -0.08 17.73 11.30
C GLY A 26 -0.58 17.13 12.63
N ASP A 27 -0.53 15.81 12.77
CA ASP A 27 -0.89 15.14 14.01
C ASP A 27 0.25 15.20 15.03
N ILE A 28 -0.12 15.40 16.29
CA ILE A 28 0.84 15.51 17.41
C ILE A 28 1.65 14.22 17.57
N GLU A 29 1.04 13.07 17.30
CA GLU A 29 1.65 11.73 17.43
C GLU A 29 2.83 11.53 16.47
N SER A 30 2.79 12.16 15.28
CA SER A 30 3.83 11.99 14.25
C SER A 30 5.01 12.96 14.41
N LEU A 31 4.89 14.01 15.24
CA LEU A 31 5.93 15.04 15.41
C LEU A 31 7.31 14.47 15.79
N PRO A 32 7.44 13.52 16.74
CA PRO A 32 8.75 12.96 17.09
C PRO A 32 9.41 12.20 15.93
N PHE A 33 8.61 11.52 15.08
CA PHE A 33 9.11 10.80 13.92
C PHE A 33 9.56 11.76 12.81
N LEU A 34 8.75 12.79 12.54
CA LEU A 34 9.07 13.81 11.54
C LEU A 34 10.34 14.59 11.94
N GLU A 35 10.47 14.96 13.21
CA GLU A 35 11.69 15.59 13.72
C GLU A 35 12.91 14.67 13.60
N ALA A 36 12.74 13.36 13.84
CA ALA A 36 13.83 12.40 13.69
C ALA A 36 14.31 12.30 12.23
N VAL A 37 13.42 12.18 11.24
CA VAL A 37 13.83 12.10 9.82
C VAL A 37 14.41 13.43 9.32
N ARG A 38 13.90 14.57 9.81
CA ARG A 38 14.47 15.90 9.53
C ARG A 38 15.91 16.01 10.04
N GLN A 39 16.18 15.56 11.26
CA GLN A 39 17.53 15.52 11.83
C GLN A 39 18.44 14.55 11.07
N ILE A 40 17.94 13.40 10.62
CA ILE A 40 18.73 12.47 9.80
C ILE A 40 19.21 13.16 8.53
N ARG A 41 18.35 13.86 7.79
CA ARG A 41 18.75 14.64 6.60
C ARG A 41 19.83 15.67 6.92
N HIS A 42 19.74 16.33 8.06
CA HIS A 42 20.77 17.29 8.49
C HIS A 42 22.12 16.60 8.74
N GLU A 43 22.11 15.40 9.32
CA GLU A 43 23.34 14.69 9.70
C GLU A 43 24.02 13.95 8.54
N VAL A 44 23.25 13.35 7.61
CA VAL A 44 23.82 12.57 6.50
C VAL A 44 23.92 13.38 5.19
N GLY A 45 23.37 14.58 5.15
CA GLY A 45 23.37 15.45 3.97
C GLY A 45 22.11 15.31 3.11
N ARG A 46 21.84 16.35 2.31
CA ARG A 46 20.61 16.48 1.51
C ARG A 46 20.55 15.52 0.31
N ASP A 47 21.70 15.06 -0.16
CA ASP A 47 21.79 14.19 -1.33
C ASP A 47 21.63 12.71 -0.96
N ASN A 48 21.72 12.39 0.34
CA ASN A 48 21.57 11.03 0.88
C ASN A 48 20.19 10.77 1.50
N VAL A 49 19.24 11.71 1.38
CA VAL A 49 17.87 11.56 1.91
C VAL A 49 16.87 12.09 0.90
N PHE A 50 15.85 11.28 0.61
CA PHE A 50 14.72 11.62 -0.23
C PHE A 50 13.43 11.63 0.59
N PHE A 51 12.67 12.72 0.52
CA PHE A 51 11.34 12.81 1.13
C PHE A 51 10.24 12.65 0.07
N LEU A 52 9.49 11.55 0.18
CA LEU A 52 8.30 11.30 -0.63
C LEU A 52 7.05 11.61 0.21
N HIS A 53 6.24 12.57 -0.22
CA HIS A 53 5.00 12.93 0.49
C HIS A 53 3.77 12.38 -0.24
N VAL A 54 2.97 11.57 0.44
CA VAL A 54 1.72 11.03 -0.11
C VAL A 54 0.56 11.95 0.29
N SER A 55 -0.28 12.32 -0.68
CA SER A 55 -1.42 13.20 -0.46
C SER A 55 -2.65 12.72 -1.22
N LEU A 56 -3.84 12.96 -0.65
CA LEU A 56 -5.12 12.68 -1.31
C LEU A 56 -5.52 13.85 -2.20
N LEU A 57 -5.90 13.55 -3.44
CA LEU A 57 -6.48 14.48 -4.40
C LEU A 57 -7.98 14.18 -4.56
N PRO A 58 -8.86 14.78 -3.72
CA PRO A 58 -10.27 14.43 -3.73
C PRO A 58 -10.99 15.00 -4.94
N TYR A 59 -11.96 14.23 -5.44
CA TYR A 59 -12.92 14.66 -6.45
C TYR A 59 -14.22 15.16 -5.80
N ILE A 60 -14.68 16.34 -6.21
CA ILE A 60 -15.93 16.91 -5.72
C ILE A 60 -17.03 16.66 -6.75
N GLY A 61 -17.88 15.67 -6.47
CA GLY A 61 -18.95 15.22 -7.38
C GLY A 61 -19.80 16.36 -7.96
N PRO A 62 -20.40 17.22 -7.13
CA PRO A 62 -21.27 18.30 -7.62
C PRO A 62 -20.59 19.31 -8.56
N SER A 63 -19.29 19.59 -8.38
CA SER A 63 -18.56 20.55 -9.22
C SER A 63 -17.72 19.89 -10.31
N GLY A 64 -17.60 18.56 -10.31
CA GLY A 64 -16.94 17.82 -11.37
C GLY A 64 -15.42 17.98 -11.41
N GLU A 65 -14.77 18.35 -10.29
CA GLU A 65 -13.35 18.75 -10.30
C GLU A 65 -12.52 18.09 -9.19
N LEU A 66 -11.24 17.86 -9.50
CA LEU A 66 -10.22 17.46 -8.55
C LEU A 66 -9.69 18.68 -7.80
N LYS A 67 -9.64 18.60 -6.46
CA LYS A 67 -9.20 19.72 -5.61
C LYS A 67 -7.77 19.56 -5.17
N THR A 68 -6.90 20.47 -5.61
CA THR A 68 -5.47 20.51 -5.25
C THR A 68 -5.19 21.13 -3.89
N LYS A 69 -6.18 21.78 -3.26
CA LYS A 69 -6.00 22.55 -2.02
C LYS A 69 -5.54 21.69 -0.82
N PRO A 70 -6.08 20.48 -0.59
CA PRO A 70 -5.61 19.59 0.47
C PRO A 70 -4.11 19.28 0.36
N THR A 71 -3.62 18.96 -0.85
CA THR A 71 -2.19 18.72 -1.10
C THR A 71 -1.35 19.95 -0.80
N GLN A 72 -1.77 21.14 -1.25
CA GLN A 72 -1.05 22.39 -0.99
C GLN A 72 -0.92 22.67 0.51
N HIS A 73 -2.00 22.49 1.28
CA HIS A 73 -1.97 22.68 2.73
C HIS A 73 -1.13 21.61 3.43
N SER A 74 -1.23 20.36 2.99
CA SER A 74 -0.46 19.25 3.56
C SER A 74 1.05 19.45 3.37
N VAL A 75 1.48 19.88 2.18
CA VAL A 75 2.89 20.24 1.92
C VAL A 75 3.31 21.46 2.74
N ALA A 76 2.46 22.48 2.89
CA ALA A 76 2.78 23.63 3.74
C ALA A 76 2.98 23.22 5.21
N SER A 77 2.17 22.30 5.73
CA SER A 77 2.34 21.72 7.07
C SER A 77 3.62 20.89 7.20
N LEU A 78 4.00 20.14 6.17
CA LEU A 78 5.28 19.41 6.15
C LEU A 78 6.48 20.38 6.14
N ARG A 79 6.37 21.47 5.39
CA ARG A 79 7.41 22.50 5.30
C ARG A 79 7.53 23.33 6.58
N SER A 80 6.44 23.56 7.30
CA SER A 80 6.46 24.35 8.55
C SER A 80 7.28 23.66 9.65
N ILE A 81 7.43 22.34 9.59
CA ILE A 81 8.31 21.56 10.47
C ILE A 81 9.70 21.33 9.86
N GLY A 82 10.04 22.00 8.76
CA GLY A 82 11.38 21.99 8.17
C GLY A 82 11.67 20.82 7.21
N ILE A 83 10.64 20.17 6.68
CA ILE A 83 10.78 19.09 5.69
C ILE A 83 10.27 19.58 4.33
N GLN A 84 11.17 19.65 3.34
CA GLN A 84 10.80 19.89 1.94
C GLN A 84 10.67 18.54 1.23
N PRO A 85 9.51 18.18 0.67
CA PRO A 85 9.38 16.96 -0.12
C PRO A 85 10.20 17.07 -1.41
N ASP A 86 10.86 15.98 -1.78
CA ASP A 86 11.55 15.83 -3.06
C ASP A 86 10.59 15.31 -4.16
N ALA A 87 9.53 14.58 -3.77
CA ALA A 87 8.41 14.18 -4.63
C ALA A 87 7.07 14.18 -3.89
N ILE A 88 5.98 14.30 -4.65
CA ILE A 88 4.61 14.20 -4.14
C ILE A 88 3.88 13.10 -4.91
N VAL A 89 3.30 12.14 -4.18
CA VAL A 89 2.41 11.13 -4.75
C VAL A 89 0.96 11.52 -4.47
N LEU A 90 0.21 11.72 -5.54
CA LEU A 90 -1.21 12.10 -5.53
C LEU A 90 -2.07 10.84 -5.63
N ARG A 91 -2.64 10.41 -4.50
CA ARG A 91 -3.69 9.39 -4.48
C ARG A 91 -4.97 9.97 -5.07
N ALA A 92 -5.49 9.35 -6.11
CA ALA A 92 -6.70 9.79 -6.80
C ALA A 92 -7.55 8.60 -7.26
N ASP A 93 -8.86 8.79 -7.35
CA ASP A 93 -9.81 7.79 -7.84
C ASP A 93 -9.94 7.78 -9.37
N ARG A 94 -9.18 8.63 -10.07
CA ARG A 94 -9.26 8.86 -11.51
C ARG A 94 -7.98 9.49 -12.05
N GLU A 95 -7.87 9.52 -13.37
CA GLU A 95 -6.75 10.16 -14.07
C GLU A 95 -6.57 11.63 -13.65
N VAL A 96 -5.31 12.02 -13.41
CA VAL A 96 -4.95 13.36 -12.97
C VAL A 96 -4.38 14.16 -14.15
N PRO A 97 -5.10 15.20 -14.64
CA PRO A 97 -4.62 16.01 -15.75
C PRO A 97 -3.25 16.65 -15.49
N SER A 98 -2.44 16.77 -16.53
CA SER A 98 -1.10 17.39 -16.44
C SER A 98 -1.13 18.84 -15.93
N SER A 99 -2.23 19.57 -16.17
CA SER A 99 -2.44 20.92 -15.63
C SER A 99 -2.52 20.95 -14.11
N ILE A 100 -3.11 19.91 -13.49
CA ILE A 100 -3.17 19.76 -12.03
C ILE A 100 -1.78 19.47 -11.48
N LYS A 101 -1.02 18.57 -12.11
CA LYS A 101 0.37 18.26 -11.71
C LYS A 101 1.25 19.51 -11.77
N ARG A 102 1.19 20.28 -12.86
CA ARG A 102 1.90 21.58 -12.99
C ARG A 102 1.49 22.59 -11.92
N LYS A 103 0.19 22.69 -11.60
CA LYS A 103 -0.29 23.56 -10.53
C LYS A 103 0.25 23.13 -9.16
N ILE A 104 0.28 21.84 -8.86
CA ILE A 104 0.80 21.32 -7.60
C ILE A 104 2.31 21.56 -7.52
N SER A 105 3.06 21.24 -8.59
CA SER A 105 4.50 21.52 -8.72
C SER A 105 4.80 22.99 -8.39
N LEU A 106 4.13 23.93 -9.06
CA LEU A 106 4.32 25.37 -8.83
C LEU A 106 3.99 25.80 -7.40
N MET A 107 2.88 25.31 -6.84
CA MET A 107 2.40 25.76 -5.52
C MET A 107 3.14 25.10 -4.36
N CYS A 108 3.74 23.93 -4.59
CA CYS A 108 4.45 23.15 -3.56
C CYS A 108 5.97 23.28 -3.67
N ASP A 109 6.48 23.91 -4.72
CA ASP A 109 7.91 24.04 -5.02
C ASP A 109 8.59 22.66 -5.14
N VAL A 110 8.00 21.82 -6.01
CA VAL A 110 8.47 20.46 -6.30
C VAL A 110 8.57 20.31 -7.82
N ASP A 111 9.60 19.62 -8.31
CA ASP A 111 9.77 19.33 -9.75
C ASP A 111 8.50 18.68 -10.31
N VAL A 112 8.09 19.09 -11.52
CA VAL A 112 6.89 18.56 -12.17
C VAL A 112 7.02 17.05 -12.45
N ASP A 113 8.24 16.58 -12.74
CA ASP A 113 8.53 15.16 -12.94
C ASP A 113 8.42 14.35 -11.62
N ALA A 114 8.41 15.04 -10.48
CA ALA A 114 8.28 14.46 -9.14
C ALA A 114 6.85 14.57 -8.58
N VAL A 115 5.89 15.08 -9.37
CA VAL A 115 4.47 15.10 -9.00
C VAL A 115 3.76 13.96 -9.71
N VAL A 116 3.64 12.84 -8.99
CA VAL A 116 3.25 11.54 -9.53
C VAL A 116 1.80 11.23 -9.16
N ALA A 117 0.99 10.81 -10.12
CA ALA A 117 -0.37 10.34 -9.90
C ALA A 117 -0.40 8.84 -9.58
N ALA A 118 -0.76 8.49 -8.35
CA ALA A 118 -1.08 7.12 -7.95
C ALA A 118 -2.60 6.94 -7.98
N VAL A 119 -3.12 6.76 -9.19
CA VAL A 119 -4.54 6.47 -9.40
C VAL A 119 -4.91 5.11 -8.81
N ASP A 120 -6.14 4.96 -8.35
CA ASP A 120 -6.62 3.69 -7.81
C ASP A 120 -6.44 2.57 -8.84
N ALA A 121 -5.84 1.48 -8.37
CA ALA A 121 -5.42 0.36 -9.18
C ALA A 121 -6.36 -0.84 -8.95
N PRO A 122 -6.63 -1.68 -9.97
CA PRO A 122 -7.50 -2.85 -9.82
C PRO A 122 -6.99 -3.86 -8.78
N SER A 123 -5.68 -3.93 -8.61
CA SER A 123 -5.01 -4.75 -7.61
C SER A 123 -3.80 -4.03 -7.01
N ILE A 124 -3.41 -4.42 -5.80
CA ILE A 124 -2.18 -3.93 -5.16
C ILE A 124 -0.93 -4.25 -5.98
N TYR A 125 -0.95 -5.32 -6.78
CA TYR A 125 0.18 -5.73 -7.62
C TYR A 125 0.35 -4.84 -8.86
N ASP A 126 -0.67 -4.05 -9.23
CA ASP A 126 -0.62 -3.10 -10.34
C ASP A 126 0.07 -1.77 -9.95
N ILE A 127 0.15 -1.46 -8.64
CA ILE A 127 0.70 -0.19 -8.13
C ILE A 127 2.13 0.07 -8.66
N PRO A 128 3.06 -0.90 -8.71
CA PRO A 128 4.38 -0.68 -9.30
C PRO A 128 4.33 -0.22 -10.76
N LYS A 129 3.42 -0.75 -11.57
CA LYS A 129 3.24 -0.30 -12.97
C LYS A 129 2.67 1.12 -13.03
N VAL A 130 1.76 1.49 -12.11
CA VAL A 130 1.24 2.86 -12.01
C VAL A 130 2.36 3.84 -11.70
N LEU A 131 3.17 3.56 -10.67
CA LEU A 131 4.28 4.44 -10.27
C LEU A 131 5.39 4.52 -11.32
N HIS A 132 5.71 3.39 -11.97
CA HIS A 132 6.73 3.35 -13.02
C HIS A 132 6.31 4.11 -14.29
N ARG A 133 5.03 4.03 -14.69
CA ARG A 133 4.50 4.84 -15.81
C ARG A 133 4.61 6.34 -15.56
N GLU A 134 4.58 6.74 -14.29
CA GLU A 134 4.74 8.12 -13.86
C GLU A 134 6.21 8.51 -13.63
N GLY A 135 7.16 7.57 -13.79
CA GLY A 135 8.60 7.83 -13.72
C GLY A 135 9.15 8.06 -12.30
N LEU A 136 8.39 7.72 -11.25
CA LEU A 136 8.78 7.98 -9.87
C LEU A 136 10.13 7.34 -9.52
N ASP A 137 10.28 6.05 -9.84
CA ASP A 137 11.46 5.25 -9.57
C ASP A 137 12.71 5.82 -10.27
N ALA A 138 12.59 6.16 -11.56
CA ALA A 138 13.66 6.80 -12.30
C ALA A 138 14.04 8.17 -11.71
N TYR A 139 13.04 8.95 -11.27
CA TYR A 139 13.27 10.23 -10.60
C TYR A 139 14.02 10.05 -9.28
N VAL A 140 13.64 9.07 -8.45
CA VAL A 140 14.33 8.75 -7.18
C VAL A 140 15.78 8.35 -7.44
N ILE A 141 16.04 7.45 -8.40
CA ILE A 141 17.39 7.00 -8.76
C ILE A 141 18.27 8.19 -9.14
N ARG A 142 17.77 9.08 -10.01
CA ARG A 142 18.49 10.29 -10.43
C ARG A 142 18.71 11.25 -9.26
N ARG A 143 17.70 11.47 -8.41
CA ARG A 143 17.75 12.45 -7.31
C ARG A 143 18.71 12.05 -6.19
N LEU A 144 18.90 10.75 -5.98
CA LEU A 144 19.82 10.16 -5.00
C LEU A 144 21.18 9.75 -5.60
N ASP A 145 21.43 10.06 -6.88
CA ASP A 145 22.65 9.69 -7.60
C ASP A 145 22.97 8.18 -7.50
N LEU A 146 21.94 7.35 -7.61
CA LEU A 146 22.06 5.89 -7.52
C LEU A 146 22.46 5.29 -8.87
N PRO A 147 23.15 4.13 -8.88
CA PRO A 147 23.44 3.40 -10.10
C PRO A 147 22.17 3.06 -10.88
N PHE A 148 22.03 3.62 -12.08
CA PHE A 148 20.86 3.38 -12.92
C PHE A 148 20.91 2.00 -13.59
N ARG A 149 19.78 1.29 -13.54
CA ARG A 149 19.52 0.07 -14.30
C ARG A 149 18.05 0.04 -14.68
N ASP A 150 17.75 -0.46 -15.88
CA ASP A 150 16.37 -0.69 -16.29
C ASP A 150 15.70 -1.76 -15.43
N VAL A 151 14.40 -1.59 -15.18
CA VAL A 151 13.61 -2.54 -14.38
C VAL A 151 13.42 -3.84 -15.16
N ASN A 152 13.82 -4.96 -14.55
CA ASN A 152 13.51 -6.28 -15.09
C ASN A 152 12.08 -6.69 -14.70
N TRP A 153 11.14 -6.51 -15.63
CA TRP A 153 9.72 -6.79 -15.41
C TRP A 153 9.32 -8.28 -15.48
N SER A 154 10.22 -9.18 -15.89
CA SER A 154 9.86 -10.56 -16.25
C SER A 154 9.06 -11.31 -15.18
N GLN A 155 9.47 -11.22 -13.91
CA GLN A 155 8.78 -11.89 -12.80
C GLN A 155 7.46 -11.22 -12.45
N TRP A 156 7.42 -9.89 -12.51
CA TRP A 156 6.24 -9.11 -12.14
C TRP A 156 5.15 -9.19 -13.22
N ASP A 157 5.55 -9.22 -14.49
CA ASP A 157 4.62 -9.38 -15.62
C ASP A 157 3.97 -10.76 -15.61
N GLU A 158 4.71 -11.81 -15.24
CA GLU A 158 4.12 -13.14 -15.04
C GLU A 158 3.15 -13.17 -13.84
N LEU A 159 3.47 -12.48 -12.74
CA LEU A 159 2.54 -12.31 -11.62
C LEU A 159 1.25 -11.60 -12.10
N LEU A 160 1.38 -10.46 -12.79
CA LEU A 160 0.24 -9.69 -13.28
C LEU A 160 -0.61 -10.49 -14.28
N ARG A 161 0.02 -11.31 -15.13
CA ARG A 161 -0.72 -12.25 -16.00
C ARG A 161 -1.60 -13.17 -15.16
N ARG A 162 -1.09 -13.75 -14.08
CA ARG A 162 -1.87 -14.66 -13.21
C ARG A 162 -2.94 -13.95 -12.39
N VAL A 163 -2.69 -12.70 -11.99
CA VAL A 163 -3.67 -11.85 -11.30
C VAL A 163 -4.87 -11.54 -12.21
N HIS A 164 -4.61 -11.17 -13.46
CA HIS A 164 -5.64 -10.67 -14.38
C HIS A 164 -6.24 -11.75 -15.29
N GLN A 165 -5.44 -12.76 -15.66
CA GLN A 165 -5.79 -13.82 -16.61
C GLN A 165 -5.42 -15.22 -16.07
N PRO A 166 -6.05 -15.66 -14.97
CA PRO A 166 -5.87 -17.01 -14.45
C PRO A 166 -6.55 -18.03 -15.37
N LYS A 167 -6.02 -19.25 -15.41
CA LYS A 167 -6.58 -20.37 -16.20
C LYS A 167 -7.70 -21.11 -15.49
N HIS A 168 -7.66 -21.09 -14.16
CA HIS A 168 -8.58 -21.83 -13.30
C HIS A 168 -9.15 -20.88 -12.24
N GLU A 169 -10.26 -21.28 -11.62
CA GLU A 169 -10.80 -20.58 -10.45
C GLU A 169 -11.21 -21.62 -9.41
N VAL A 170 -11.02 -21.27 -8.13
CA VAL A 170 -11.47 -22.04 -6.97
C VAL A 170 -12.07 -21.11 -5.93
N THR A 171 -13.03 -21.60 -5.16
CA THR A 171 -13.66 -20.87 -4.06
C THR A 171 -13.18 -21.45 -2.74
N ILE A 172 -12.52 -20.62 -1.93
CA ILE A 172 -11.99 -21.01 -0.62
C ILE A 172 -12.75 -20.25 0.47
N GLY A 173 -13.32 -21.00 1.43
CA GLY A 173 -13.94 -20.42 2.62
C GLY A 173 -12.90 -20.04 3.66
N LEU A 174 -12.86 -18.77 4.07
CA LEU A 174 -12.08 -18.32 5.21
C LEU A 174 -13.00 -18.24 6.43
N VAL A 175 -12.87 -19.22 7.33
CA VAL A 175 -13.72 -19.38 8.53
C VAL A 175 -13.17 -18.54 9.69
N GLY A 176 -13.52 -17.25 9.65
CA GLY A 176 -13.01 -16.23 10.55
C GLY A 176 -13.98 -15.88 11.67
N LYS A 177 -13.45 -15.32 12.76
CA LYS A 177 -14.27 -14.74 13.83
C LYS A 177 -14.68 -13.30 13.51
N TYR A 178 -13.76 -12.54 12.92
CA TYR A 178 -13.93 -11.13 12.61
C TYR A 178 -13.96 -10.94 11.09
N ILE A 179 -15.04 -11.37 10.46
CA ILE A 179 -15.16 -11.32 9.00
C ILE A 179 -15.49 -9.92 8.46
N ASP A 180 -16.05 -9.05 9.30
CA ASP A 180 -16.39 -7.67 8.93
C ASP A 180 -15.17 -6.73 8.85
N LEU A 181 -14.00 -7.20 9.29
CA LEU A 181 -12.73 -6.48 9.20
C LEU A 181 -11.74 -7.30 8.36
N PRO A 182 -11.76 -7.18 7.02
CA PRO A 182 -10.89 -7.94 6.13
C PRO A 182 -9.40 -7.87 6.49
N ASP A 183 -8.96 -6.72 7.02
CA ASP A 183 -7.57 -6.48 7.44
C ASP A 183 -7.09 -7.41 8.55
N ALA A 184 -8.00 -7.94 9.39
CA ALA A 184 -7.65 -8.92 10.44
C ALA A 184 -7.03 -10.21 9.87
N TYR A 185 -7.27 -10.48 8.59
CA TYR A 185 -6.79 -11.67 7.89
C TYR A 185 -5.98 -11.33 6.64
N LEU A 186 -5.45 -10.10 6.52
CA LEU A 186 -4.73 -9.65 5.32
C LEU A 186 -3.65 -10.65 4.88
N SER A 187 -2.70 -10.99 5.75
CA SER A 187 -1.62 -11.94 5.41
C SER A 187 -2.11 -13.33 5.04
N VAL A 188 -3.23 -13.78 5.63
CA VAL A 188 -3.83 -15.09 5.29
C VAL A 188 -4.44 -15.04 3.90
N THR A 189 -5.25 -14.02 3.61
CA THR A 189 -5.87 -13.86 2.29
C THR A 189 -4.83 -13.69 1.19
N GLU A 190 -3.75 -12.95 1.45
CA GLU A 190 -2.63 -12.78 0.52
C GLU A 190 -1.87 -14.10 0.30
N ALA A 191 -1.62 -14.89 1.34
CA ALA A 191 -0.98 -16.19 1.19
C ALA A 191 -1.84 -17.18 0.36
N ILE A 192 -3.16 -17.16 0.57
CA ILE A 192 -4.10 -17.95 -0.24
C ILE A 192 -4.04 -17.52 -1.70
N ARG A 193 -4.10 -16.21 -1.98
CA ARG A 193 -3.96 -15.65 -3.34
C ARG A 193 -2.62 -16.04 -3.97
N ALA A 194 -1.52 -15.96 -3.23
CA ALA A 194 -0.20 -16.37 -3.69
C ALA A 194 -0.14 -17.86 -4.06
N GLY A 195 -0.79 -18.73 -3.28
CA GLY A 195 -0.99 -20.14 -3.64
C GLY A 195 -1.77 -20.31 -4.94
N GLY A 196 -2.83 -19.51 -5.14
CA GLY A 196 -3.55 -19.41 -6.40
C GLY A 196 -2.66 -19.00 -7.57
N PHE A 197 -1.88 -17.93 -7.40
CA PHE A 197 -0.93 -17.47 -8.41
C PHE A 197 0.08 -18.55 -8.75
N HIS A 198 0.63 -19.29 -7.80
CA HIS A 198 1.55 -20.39 -8.12
C HIS A 198 0.94 -21.42 -9.09
N ASN A 199 -0.37 -21.66 -8.97
CA ASN A 199 -1.13 -22.64 -9.75
C ASN A 199 -1.92 -22.04 -10.93
N ASP A 200 -1.64 -20.79 -11.33
CA ASP A 200 -2.35 -20.10 -12.42
C ASP A 200 -3.88 -20.06 -12.20
N CYS A 201 -4.28 -19.84 -10.94
CA CYS A 201 -5.65 -19.98 -10.46
C CYS A 201 -6.12 -18.75 -9.69
N ARG A 202 -7.34 -18.27 -9.97
CA ARG A 202 -8.03 -17.27 -9.15
C ARG A 202 -8.57 -17.94 -7.89
N VAL A 203 -8.24 -17.40 -6.73
CA VAL A 203 -8.90 -17.81 -5.49
C VAL A 203 -9.99 -16.80 -5.11
N ASN A 204 -11.24 -17.24 -5.20
CA ASN A 204 -12.41 -16.51 -4.74
C ASN A 204 -12.60 -16.78 -3.24
N ILE A 205 -12.24 -15.80 -2.41
CA ILE A 205 -12.33 -15.96 -0.95
C ILE A 205 -13.75 -15.66 -0.49
N ARG A 206 -14.42 -16.67 0.07
CA ARG A 206 -15.70 -16.50 0.75
C ARG A 206 -15.47 -16.33 2.24
N TRP A 207 -15.91 -15.21 2.79
CA TRP A 207 -15.85 -14.96 4.23
C TRP A 207 -16.97 -15.73 4.91
N VAL A 208 -16.61 -16.57 5.88
CA VAL A 208 -17.57 -17.37 6.65
C VAL A 208 -17.37 -17.08 8.13
N SER A 209 -18.45 -16.69 8.82
CA SER A 209 -18.41 -16.50 10.26
C SER A 209 -18.23 -17.86 10.94
N SER A 210 -17.27 -17.97 11.86
CA SER A 210 -17.08 -19.20 12.63
C SER A 210 -18.36 -19.56 13.39
N ASP A 211 -19.07 -18.59 13.95
CA ASP A 211 -20.25 -18.85 14.78
C ASP A 211 -21.38 -19.53 13.99
N ASP A 212 -21.46 -19.31 12.67
CA ASP A 212 -22.43 -19.94 11.78
C ASP A 212 -22.09 -21.42 11.47
N CYS A 213 -20.90 -21.88 11.86
CA CYS A 213 -20.41 -23.24 11.66
C CYS A 213 -20.41 -24.07 12.96
N ALA A 214 -20.97 -23.57 14.06
CA ALA A 214 -20.95 -24.27 15.36
C ALA A 214 -21.83 -25.54 15.40
N THR A 215 -22.75 -25.70 14.45
CA THR A 215 -23.55 -26.92 14.29
C THR A 215 -23.27 -27.56 12.95
N GLN A 216 -23.44 -28.88 12.85
CA GLN A 216 -23.25 -29.62 11.60
C GLN A 216 -24.13 -29.08 10.46
N GLU A 217 -25.37 -28.70 10.76
CA GLU A 217 -26.30 -28.10 9.80
C GLU A 217 -25.85 -26.72 9.32
N GLY A 218 -25.33 -25.90 10.25
CA GLY A 218 -24.77 -24.57 9.94
C GLY A 218 -23.51 -24.68 9.08
N ALA A 219 -22.58 -25.56 9.45
CA ALA A 219 -21.37 -25.84 8.69
C ALA A 219 -21.70 -26.36 7.27
N ALA A 220 -22.59 -27.34 7.14
CA ALA A 220 -23.01 -27.86 5.84
C ALA A 220 -23.63 -26.77 4.96
N ARG A 221 -24.44 -25.88 5.53
CA ARG A 221 -25.06 -24.77 4.79
C ARG A 221 -24.02 -23.77 4.26
N ASN A 222 -22.98 -23.48 5.02
CA ASN A 222 -22.00 -22.44 4.68
C ASN A 222 -20.80 -22.95 3.88
N LEU A 223 -20.50 -24.25 3.94
CA LEU A 223 -19.24 -24.82 3.45
C LEU A 223 -19.39 -25.82 2.30
N SER A 224 -20.60 -26.33 2.03
CA SER A 224 -20.79 -27.47 1.11
C SER A 224 -20.50 -27.19 -0.36
N ASP A 225 -20.54 -25.93 -0.78
CA ASP A 225 -20.29 -25.49 -2.16
C ASP A 225 -18.88 -24.89 -2.35
N LEU A 226 -17.99 -25.08 -1.37
CA LEU A 226 -16.61 -24.59 -1.40
C LEU A 226 -15.65 -25.67 -1.89
N ASP A 227 -14.61 -25.27 -2.62
CA ASP A 227 -13.54 -26.16 -3.09
C ASP A 227 -12.50 -26.44 -1.99
N GLY A 228 -12.48 -25.61 -0.94
CA GLY A 228 -11.62 -25.78 0.21
C GLY A 228 -11.94 -24.82 1.34
N ILE A 229 -11.42 -25.13 2.53
CA ILE A 229 -11.62 -24.35 3.74
C ILE A 229 -10.27 -23.95 4.35
N CYS A 230 -10.18 -22.71 4.82
CA CYS A 230 -9.08 -22.20 5.62
C CYS A 230 -9.63 -21.76 6.96
N VAL A 231 -9.19 -22.42 8.03
CA VAL A 231 -9.49 -22.04 9.41
C VAL A 231 -8.28 -21.28 9.96
N PRO A 232 -8.23 -19.93 9.88
CA PRO A 232 -7.08 -19.15 10.33
C PRO A 232 -6.94 -19.19 11.86
N GLY A 233 -5.81 -18.67 12.35
CA GLY A 233 -5.64 -18.37 13.78
C GLY A 233 -6.76 -17.47 14.32
N GLY A 234 -7.03 -17.56 15.62
CA GLY A 234 -7.98 -16.69 16.31
C GLY A 234 -7.46 -16.36 17.70
N PHE A 235 -7.27 -15.08 18.00
CA PHE A 235 -6.85 -14.66 19.33
C PHE A 235 -8.04 -14.63 20.29
N GLY A 236 -7.86 -15.22 21.48
CA GLY A 236 -8.89 -15.36 22.50
C GLY A 236 -9.79 -16.59 22.33
N VAL A 237 -10.73 -16.76 23.28
CA VAL A 237 -11.49 -18.03 23.46
C VAL A 237 -12.83 -18.11 22.70
N ARG A 238 -13.28 -17.01 22.09
CA ARG A 238 -14.58 -16.97 21.39
C ARG A 238 -14.45 -17.48 19.95
N GLY A 239 -15.48 -18.18 19.47
CA GLY A 239 -15.56 -18.69 18.08
C GLY A 239 -14.81 -20.00 17.83
N ILE A 240 -14.37 -20.70 18.89
CA ILE A 240 -13.64 -21.97 18.77
C ILE A 240 -14.57 -23.10 18.31
N GLU A 241 -15.73 -23.25 18.94
CA GLU A 241 -16.71 -24.30 18.58
C GLU A 241 -17.10 -24.23 17.10
N GLY A 242 -17.30 -23.02 16.60
CA GLY A 242 -17.54 -22.76 15.19
C GLY A 242 -16.42 -23.21 14.25
N LYS A 243 -15.18 -22.98 14.65
CA LYS A 243 -14.00 -23.42 13.88
C LYS A 243 -13.82 -24.94 13.92
N LEU A 244 -14.14 -25.57 15.05
CA LEU A 244 -14.13 -27.03 15.18
C LEU A 244 -15.24 -27.67 14.34
N GLY A 245 -16.44 -27.11 14.35
CA GLY A 245 -17.56 -27.60 13.53
C GLY A 245 -17.36 -27.43 12.03
N ALA A 246 -16.43 -26.55 11.61
CA ALA A 246 -16.04 -26.39 10.21
C ALA A 246 -15.02 -27.44 9.71
N LEU A 247 -14.32 -28.15 10.61
CA LEU A 247 -13.33 -29.20 10.30
C LEU A 247 -13.98 -30.59 10.30
#